data_AF-B9SUN8-F1
#
_entry.id   AF-B9SUN8-F1
#
_cell.length_a   1.000
_cell.length_b   1.000
_cell.length_c   1.000
_cell.angle_alpha   90.00
_cell.angle_beta   90.00
_cell.angle_gamma   90.00
#
_symmetry.space_group_name_H-M   'P 1'
#
loop_
_entity.id
_entity.type
_entity.pdbx_description
1 polymer ?
#
loop_
_entity_poly.entity_id
_entity_poly.type
_entity_poly.pdbx_seq_one_letter_code
_entity_poly.pdbx_strand_id
1 'polypeptide(L)' 'MVGMGFILRDEIGQLLSCDSRSMHGTCTSKEAEAKALWEAISWVKSLHYTQVIFELYSKQAVDAINFSNLDM' A
#
# COMPACT_ATOMS: atom_id res chain seq x y z
N MET A 1 12.23 2.37 -13.72
CA MET A 1 11.53 1.18 -13.18
C MET A 1 11.32 1.43 -11.70
N VAL A 2 10.11 1.18 -11.21
CA VAL A 2 9.74 1.42 -9.81
C VAL A 2 9.36 0.07 -9.21
N GLY A 3 10.05 -0.33 -8.15
CA GLY A 3 9.78 -1.55 -7.40
C GLY A 3 8.86 -1.27 -6.22
N MET A 4 7.96 -2.20 -5.94
CA MET A 4 6.99 -2.13 -4.84
C MET A 4 6.99 -3.49 -4.14
N GLY A 5 7.03 -3.48 -2.82
CA GLY A 5 7.01 -4.69 -1.99
C GLY A 5 5.87 -4.62 -0.98
N PHE A 6 5.19 -5.74 -0.79
CA PHE A 6 4.05 -5.87 0.11
C PHE A 6 4.26 -7.04 1.05
N ILE A 7 3.93 -6.83 2.32
CA ILE A 7 3.94 -7.85 3.36
C ILE A 7 2.57 -7.84 4.02
N LEU A 8 1.90 -8.99 4.02
CA LEU A 8 0.65 -9.20 4.73
C LEU A 8 0.95 -9.95 6.03
N ARG A 9 0.46 -9.43 7.14
CA ARG A 9 0.60 -10.04 8.46
C ARG A 9 -0.75 -10.26 9.11
N ASP A 10 -0.81 -11.22 10.03
CA ASP A 10 -1.92 -11.36 10.95
C ASP A 10 -1.87 -10.30 12.06
N GLU A 11 -2.88 -10.30 12.92
CA GLU A 11 -3.05 -9.35 14.01
C GLU A 11 -1.98 -9.44 15.11
N ILE A 12 -1.25 -10.55 15.20
CA ILE A 12 -0.11 -10.72 16.13
C ILE A 12 1.24 -10.49 15.43
N GLY A 13 1.22 -10.07 14.17
CA GLY A 13 2.40 -9.70 13.40
C GLY A 13 3.11 -10.86 12.68
N GLN A 14 2.53 -12.06 12.62
CA GLN A 14 3.09 -13.16 11.83
C GLN A 14 2.86 -12.94 10.33
N LEU A 15 3.84 -13.35 9.52
CA LEU A 15 3.75 -13.28 8.07
C LEU A 15 2.69 -14.26 7.55
N LEU A 16 1.70 -13.74 6.82
CA LEU A 16 0.72 -14.54 6.09
C LEU A 16 1.12 -14.70 4.61
N SER A 17 1.58 -13.62 3.98
CA SER A 17 1.96 -13.61 2.57
C SER A 17 2.84 -12.41 2.22
N CYS A 18 3.52 -12.47 1.08
CA CYS A 18 4.25 -11.34 0.51
C CYS A 18 4.11 -11.33 -1.02
N ASP A 19 4.19 -10.15 -1.60
CA ASP A 19 4.17 -9.94 -3.05
C ASP A 19 5.13 -8.80 -3.41
N SER A 20 5.61 -8.80 -4.64
CA SER A 20 6.43 -7.73 -5.18
C SER A 20 6.02 -7.43 -6.62
N ARG A 21 5.93 -6.14 -6.94
CA ARG A 21 5.53 -5.69 -8.27
C ARG A 21 6.51 -4.66 -8.79
N SER A 22 6.62 -4.60 -10.10
CA SER A 22 7.41 -3.60 -10.79
C SER A 22 6.56 -2.86 -11.80
N MET A 23 6.71 -1.54 -11.87
CA MET A 23 6.09 -0.71 -12.86
C MET A 23 7.15 -0.05 -13.76
N HIS A 24 6.88 -0.02 -15.06
CA HIS A 24 7.69 0.75 -16.01
C HIS A 24 7.40 2.25 -15.89
N GLY A 25 8.44 3.06 -16.06
CA GLY A 25 8.38 4.51 -15.97
C GLY A 25 9.18 5.11 -14.81
N THR A 26 9.00 6.41 -14.65
CA THR A 26 9.59 7.28 -13.62
C THR A 26 8.47 7.96 -12.86
N CYS A 27 8.57 7.97 -11.54
CA CYS A 27 7.67 8.73 -10.70
C CYS A 27 8.45 9.25 -9.49
N THR A 28 7.90 10.28 -8.85
CA THR A 28 8.40 10.77 -7.57
C THR A 28 8.20 9.72 -6.48
N SER A 29 8.91 9.82 -5.36
CA SER A 29 8.73 8.92 -4.22
C SER A 29 7.29 8.94 -3.69
N LYS A 30 6.62 10.09 -3.73
CA LYS A 30 5.21 10.24 -3.32
C LYS A 30 4.26 9.48 -4.24
N GLU A 31 4.44 9.62 -5.55
CA GLU A 31 3.64 8.89 -6.55
C GLU A 31 3.92 7.38 -6.49
N ALA A 32 5.18 6.98 -6.26
CA ALA A 32 5.57 5.58 -6.11
C ALA A 32 4.83 4.94 -4.92
N GLU A 33 4.80 5.61 -3.77
CA GLU A 33 4.08 5.14 -2.58
C GLU A 33 2.56 5.08 -2.80
N ALA A 34 1.96 6.12 -3.39
CA ALA A 34 0.53 6.12 -3.67
C ALA A 34 0.14 4.96 -4.62
N LYS A 35 0.97 4.69 -5.63
CA LYS A 35 0.79 3.54 -6.52
C LYS A 35 1.02 2.20 -5.81
N ALA A 36 2.03 2.11 -4.96
CA ALA A 36 2.27 0.91 -4.15
C ALA A 36 1.04 0.59 -3.30
N LEU A 37 0.44 1.60 -2.65
CA LEU A 37 -0.78 1.41 -1.88
C LEU A 37 -1.95 0.91 -2.73
N TRP A 38 -2.17 1.52 -3.90
CA TRP A 38 -3.23 1.10 -4.83
C TRP A 38 -3.09 -0.38 -5.21
N GLU A 39 -1.87 -0.80 -5.55
CA GLU A 39 -1.53 -2.18 -5.88
C GLU A 39 -1.72 -3.12 -4.68
N ALA A 40 -1.31 -2.68 -3.47
CA ALA A 40 -1.51 -3.43 -2.23
C ALA A 40 -3.00 -3.65 -1.93
N ILE A 41 -3.83 -2.61 -2.10
CA ILE A 41 -5.29 -2.70 -1.94
C ILE A 41 -5.88 -3.70 -2.93
N SER A 42 -5.48 -3.63 -4.20
CA SER A 42 -5.93 -4.58 -5.22
C SER A 42 -5.52 -6.01 -4.87
N TRP A 43 -4.29 -6.20 -4.40
CA TRP A 43 -3.76 -7.49 -3.97
C TRP A 43 -4.54 -8.09 -2.80
N VAL A 44 -4.72 -7.36 -1.70
CA VAL A 44 -5.44 -7.92 -0.53
C VAL A 44 -6.93 -8.16 -0.83
N LYS A 45 -7.54 -7.36 -1.72
CA LYS A 45 -8.89 -7.61 -2.24
C LYS A 45 -8.97 -8.92 -3.03
N SER A 46 -7.96 -9.23 -3.84
CA SER A 46 -7.89 -10.50 -4.59
C SER A 46 -7.74 -11.73 -3.67
N LEU A 47 -7.26 -11.52 -2.45
CA LEU A 47 -7.16 -12.52 -1.38
C LEU A 47 -8.40 -12.55 -0.48
N HIS A 48 -9.46 -11.80 -0.82
CA HIS A 48 -10.71 -11.70 -0.06
C HIS A 48 -10.62 -11.09 1.35
N TYR A 49 -9.59 -10.32 1.66
CA TYR A 49 -9.54 -9.55 2.91
C TYR A 49 -10.44 -8.31 2.83
N THR A 50 -11.22 -8.09 3.89
CA THR A 50 -12.17 -6.96 4.00
C THR A 50 -11.78 -5.93 5.05
N GLN A 51 -10.97 -6.31 6.04
CA GLN A 51 -10.46 -5.44 7.08
C GLN A 51 -8.94 -5.57 7.12
N VAL A 52 -8.25 -4.51 6.71
CA VAL A 52 -6.78 -4.47 6.60
C VAL A 52 -6.32 -3.10 7.08
N ILE A 53 -5.27 -3.10 7.91
CA ILE A 53 -4.54 -1.89 8.28
C ILE A 53 -3.36 -1.77 7.31
N PHE A 54 -3.29 -0.65 6.58
CA PHE A 54 -2.18 -0.37 5.69
C PHE A 54 -1.14 0.49 6.41
N GLU A 55 0.08 -0.03 6.49
CA GLU A 55 1.24 0.69 7.02
C GLU A 55 2.09 1.15 5.84
N LEU A 56 2.35 2.46 5.76
CA LEU A 56 3.19 3.06 4.72
C LEU A 56 4.39 3.76 5.35
N TYR A 57 5.48 3.87 4.59
CA TYR A 57 6.70 4.52 5.06
C TYR A 57 6.65 6.05 4.88
N SER A 58 5.87 6.56 3.93
CA SER A 58 5.73 8.00 3.71
C SER A 58 4.61 8.61 4.55
N LYS A 59 5.01 9.39 5.57
CA LYS A 59 4.09 10.26 6.31
C LYS A 59 3.26 11.16 5.38
N GLN A 60 3.88 11.69 4.33
CA GLN A 60 3.16 12.56 3.37
C GLN A 60 2.07 11.81 2.59
N ALA A 61 2.28 10.53 2.28
CA ALA A 61 1.27 9.71 1.63
C ALA A 61 0.14 9.38 2.59
N VAL A 62 0.47 8.94 3.82
CA VAL A 62 -0.49 8.67 4.89
C VAL A 62 -1.35 9.90 5.17
N ASP A 63 -0.72 11.06 5.35
CA ASP A 63 -1.40 12.32 5.61
C ASP A 63 -2.34 12.66 4.43
N ALA A 64 -1.87 12.61 3.19
CA ALA A 64 -2.69 12.93 2.02
C ALA A 64 -3.97 12.07 1.92
N ILE A 65 -3.89 10.78 2.28
CA ILE A 65 -5.02 9.85 2.24
C ILE A 65 -5.97 10.11 3.42
N ASN A 66 -5.43 10.28 4.63
CA ASN A 66 -6.24 10.48 5.82
C ASN A 66 -6.93 11.84 5.82
N PHE A 67 -6.27 12.90 5.35
CA PHE A 67 -6.88 14.23 5.24
C PHE A 67 -7.96 14.29 4.16
N SER A 68 -7.86 13.49 3.08
CA SER A 68 -8.95 13.41 2.10
C SER A 68 -10.27 12.80 2.63
N ASN A 69 -10.24 12.16 3.80
CA ASN A 69 -11.43 11.63 4.48
C ASN A 69 -12.03 12.61 5.52
N LEU A 70 -11.42 13.79 5.75
CA LEU A 70 -11.91 14.77 6.72
C LEU A 70 -12.72 15.92 6.09
N ASP A 71 -12.73 16.02 4.75
CA ASP A 71 -13.49 17.03 3.99
C ASP A 71 -14.79 16.48 3.36
N MET A 72 -15.35 15.38 3.89
CA MET A 72 -16.61 14.78 3.44
C MET A 72 -17.64 14.65 4.55
#